data_AF-A0A7X5ZJP7-F1
#
_entry.id   AF-A0A7X5ZJP7-F1
#
_cell.length_a   1.000
_cell.length_b   1.000
_cell.length_c   1.000
_cell.angle_alpha   90.00
_cell.angle_beta   90.00
_cell.angle_gamma   90.00
#
_symmetry.space_group_name_H-M   'P 1'
#
loop_
_entity.id
_entity.type
_entity.pdbx_description
1 polymer ?
#
loop_
_entity_poly.entity_id
_entity_poly.type
_entity_poly.pdbx_seq_one_letter_code
_entity_poly.pdbx_strand_id
1 'polypeptide(L)'
;MNGYVLGCASPQSSLHGESPDFLAFLFQRAVLRKITREAGMHPLLARVCTDVLHPLGEDVVPSALCWQPETGAALVKLRRGKPAHAVVSALLALHVLGYGATWALTIDEPGRFSFDGHFFDLAGDIEVVATPASLRIECQGMDRYALSFERGADGWCIQGAVDDVFAYSAPRRLGDSEFRGVYLQPWKEPDDALNIIDIVIDWPPKPDEAALFDGRVSPSAIAAQVDEALAIMRSADPCYTRWIRPLFRGIATTPLLADGMRQSGSYIDHPGVFNFGFPSAPEGLGEGIVHEMSHQYLMLLSAVSPLVNDNHGEVYYSSLKRRKRSLDRVLLAFHACANMSLYWLDLIDKMGHRKDRDDELASMLAHTHELASVLRASAGLTDTGRLLFDTQVQALREKGEAVIAA
;
A
#
# COMPACT_ATOMS: atom_id res chain seq x y z
N MET A 1 24.46 15.60 1.70
CA MET A 1 23.59 14.68 0.95
C MET A 1 23.04 15.47 -0.22
N ASN A 2 23.37 15.09 -1.45
CA ASN A 2 22.78 15.72 -2.63
C ASN A 2 21.29 15.33 -2.66
N GLY A 3 20.41 16.30 -2.85
CA GLY A 3 18.96 16.07 -2.83
C GLY A 3 18.48 15.31 -4.06
N TYR A 4 17.85 14.17 -3.84
CA TYR A 4 17.20 13.33 -4.86
C TYR A 4 15.70 13.31 -4.55
N VAL A 5 14.83 13.50 -5.55
CA VAL A 5 13.38 13.43 -5.35
C VAL A 5 12.68 12.66 -6.45
N LEU A 6 11.51 12.12 -6.09
CA LEU A 6 10.79 11.05 -6.71
C LEU A 6 9.31 11.44 -6.89
N GLY A 7 8.83 11.24 -8.11
CA GLY A 7 7.45 11.32 -8.59
C GLY A 7 7.45 10.80 -10.03
N CYS A 8 6.29 10.52 -10.64
CA CYS A 8 6.20 10.14 -12.07
C CYS A 8 6.51 11.31 -13.03
N ALA A 9 7.39 12.22 -12.62
CA ALA A 9 7.74 13.42 -13.35
C ALA A 9 8.88 13.12 -14.32
N SER A 10 8.52 12.66 -15.52
CA SER A 10 9.36 12.58 -16.73
C SER A 10 10.60 11.65 -16.67
N PRO A 11 10.74 10.70 -17.61
CA PRO A 11 11.89 9.80 -17.71
C PRO A 11 13.20 10.47 -18.20
N GLN A 12 13.23 11.79 -18.43
CA GLN A 12 14.40 12.46 -19.02
C GLN A 12 15.39 13.07 -18.01
N SER A 13 15.07 13.07 -16.71
CA SER A 13 16.01 13.55 -15.69
C SER A 13 16.68 12.37 -14.97
N SER A 14 17.99 12.24 -15.15
CA SER A 14 18.86 11.29 -14.45
C SER A 14 19.01 11.59 -12.94
N LEU A 15 18.13 12.44 -12.38
CA LEU A 15 18.11 12.87 -10.98
C LEU A 15 17.14 12.06 -10.10
N HIS A 16 16.37 11.12 -10.66
CA HIS A 16 15.43 10.24 -9.95
C HIS A 16 16.06 8.90 -9.54
N GLY A 17 17.22 8.95 -8.88
CA GLY A 17 18.13 7.80 -8.72
C GLY A 17 17.70 6.68 -7.78
N GLU A 18 16.66 6.85 -6.96
CA GLU A 18 16.21 5.80 -6.03
C GLU A 18 14.85 5.26 -6.45
N SER A 19 14.82 4.06 -7.03
CA SER A 19 13.55 3.35 -7.32
C SER A 19 12.66 3.31 -6.07
N PRO A 20 11.32 3.37 -6.16
CA PRO A 20 10.44 3.10 -5.01
C PRO A 20 10.78 1.78 -4.28
N ASP A 21 11.46 0.85 -4.95
CA ASP A 21 12.10 -0.32 -4.34
C ASP A 21 13.03 0.04 -3.17
N PHE A 22 13.85 1.07 -3.33
CA PHE A 22 14.81 1.51 -2.32
C PHE A 22 14.11 2.13 -1.11
N LEU A 23 13.06 2.93 -1.31
CA LEU A 23 12.27 3.45 -0.19
C LEU A 23 11.52 2.34 0.55
N ALA A 24 10.94 1.38 -0.19
CA ALA A 24 10.32 0.20 0.41
C ALA A 24 11.34 -0.58 1.26
N PHE A 25 12.56 -0.77 0.74
CA PHE A 25 13.67 -1.38 1.48
C PHE A 25 14.03 -0.60 2.75
N LEU A 26 14.23 0.73 2.65
CA LEU A 26 14.57 1.56 3.80
C LEU A 26 13.48 1.51 4.88
N PHE A 27 12.21 1.54 4.48
CA PHE A 27 11.10 1.39 5.41
C PHE A 27 11.11 0.01 6.07
N GLN A 28 11.21 -1.06 5.29
CA GLN A 28 11.18 -2.42 5.84
C GLN A 28 12.33 -2.59 6.84
N ARG A 29 13.53 -2.10 6.50
CA ARG A 29 14.68 -2.06 7.42
C ARG A 29 14.39 -1.25 8.68
N ALA A 30 13.76 -0.08 8.56
CA ALA A 30 13.42 0.76 9.69
C ALA A 30 12.39 0.09 10.62
N VAL A 31 11.34 -0.52 10.06
CA VAL A 31 10.33 -1.28 10.81
C VAL A 31 10.96 -2.47 11.52
N LEU A 32 11.76 -3.26 10.82
CA LEU A 32 12.40 -4.43 11.42
C LEU A 32 13.34 -4.02 12.56
N ARG A 33 14.21 -3.01 12.38
CA ARG A 33 15.05 -2.46 13.44
C ARG A 33 14.24 -1.97 14.64
N LYS A 34 13.12 -1.30 14.39
CA LYS A 34 12.22 -0.81 15.43
C LYS A 34 11.63 -1.97 16.22
N ILE A 35 11.14 -3.00 15.54
CA ILE A 35 10.62 -4.24 16.14
C ILE A 35 11.72 -4.92 16.97
N THR A 36 12.96 -5.08 16.46
CA THR A 36 14.08 -5.66 17.21
C THR A 36 14.36 -4.92 18.51
N ARG A 37 14.35 -3.58 18.45
CA ARG A 37 14.64 -2.71 19.59
C ARG A 37 13.52 -2.75 20.64
N GLU A 38 12.26 -2.66 20.20
CA GLU A 38 11.09 -2.49 21.08
C GLU A 38 10.49 -3.80 21.57
N ALA A 39 10.59 -4.89 20.80
CA ALA A 39 10.25 -6.23 21.27
C ALA A 39 11.30 -6.80 22.24
N GLY A 40 12.28 -5.98 22.66
CA GLY A 40 13.22 -6.26 23.73
C GLY A 40 14.10 -7.47 23.47
N MET A 41 15.12 -7.35 22.60
CA MET A 41 16.13 -8.41 22.36
C MET A 41 15.51 -9.82 22.22
N HIS A 42 14.27 -9.94 21.70
CA HIS A 42 13.60 -11.22 21.63
C HIS A 42 14.54 -12.19 20.92
N PRO A 43 15.01 -13.29 21.55
CA PRO A 43 16.15 -14.05 21.03
C PRO A 43 15.94 -14.51 19.58
N LEU A 44 14.70 -14.82 19.20
CA LEU A 44 14.31 -15.12 17.82
C LEU A 44 14.52 -13.94 16.86
N LEU A 45 14.10 -12.72 17.23
CA LEU A 45 14.33 -11.54 16.41
C LEU A 45 15.79 -11.11 16.41
N ALA A 46 16.50 -11.20 17.53
CA ALA A 46 17.92 -10.89 17.56
C ALA A 46 18.68 -11.82 16.60
N ARG A 47 18.35 -13.11 16.61
CA ARG A 47 18.88 -14.11 15.68
C ARG A 47 18.46 -13.82 14.24
N VAL A 48 17.19 -13.55 13.96
CA VAL A 48 16.73 -13.22 12.60
C VAL A 48 17.34 -11.90 12.10
N CYS A 49 17.46 -10.89 12.95
CA CYS A 49 18.07 -9.63 12.55
C CYS A 49 19.57 -9.78 12.28
N THR A 50 20.25 -10.64 13.03
CA THR A 50 21.68 -10.92 12.83
C THR A 50 21.93 -11.88 11.67
N ASP A 51 21.17 -12.96 11.57
CA ASP A 51 21.37 -14.04 10.60
C ASP A 51 20.69 -13.76 9.25
N VAL A 52 19.59 -12.99 9.25
CA VAL A 52 18.77 -12.74 8.05
C VAL A 52 18.87 -11.29 7.57
N LEU A 53 18.79 -10.29 8.46
CA LEU A 53 18.77 -8.87 8.02
C LEU A 53 20.15 -8.24 7.90
N HIS A 54 21.13 -8.67 8.71
CA HIS A 54 22.50 -8.17 8.61
C HIS A 54 23.13 -8.50 7.24
N PRO A 55 22.99 -9.73 6.68
CA PRO A 55 23.54 -10.03 5.36
C PRO A 55 22.88 -9.22 4.22
N LEU A 56 21.60 -8.86 4.36
CA LEU A 56 20.87 -8.03 3.39
C LEU A 56 21.30 -6.56 3.38
N GLY A 57 22.13 -6.15 4.34
CA GLY A 57 22.63 -4.79 4.45
C GLY A 57 23.81 -4.48 3.53
N GLU A 58 24.46 -5.48 2.95
CA GLU A 58 25.73 -5.30 2.23
C GLU A 58 25.68 -5.68 0.75
N ASP A 59 24.90 -6.69 0.34
CA ASP A 59 24.84 -7.11 -1.06
C ASP A 59 23.41 -7.32 -1.55
N VAL A 60 23.00 -6.46 -2.50
CA VAL A 60 21.77 -6.53 -3.32
C VAL A 60 20.47 -6.51 -2.51
N VAL A 61 19.77 -5.38 -2.52
CA VAL A 61 18.32 -5.34 -2.26
C VAL A 61 17.66 -6.14 -3.37
N PRO A 62 17.10 -7.35 -3.12
CA PRO A 62 16.30 -8.00 -4.15
C PRO A 62 15.21 -7.01 -4.56
N SER A 63 15.00 -6.79 -5.87
CA SER A 63 13.84 -6.04 -6.37
C SER A 63 12.50 -6.64 -5.93
N ALA A 64 12.54 -7.81 -5.29
CA ALA A 64 11.45 -8.48 -4.61
C ALA A 64 11.17 -7.96 -3.18
N LEU A 65 12.03 -7.15 -2.55
CA LEU A 65 11.79 -6.46 -1.26
C LEU A 65 10.81 -5.28 -1.44
N CYS A 66 9.75 -5.57 -2.16
CA CYS A 66 8.70 -4.66 -2.49
C CYS A 66 7.78 -4.54 -1.26
N TRP A 67 7.13 -3.39 -1.11
CA TRP A 67 6.14 -3.05 -0.07
C TRP A 67 5.19 -4.24 0.25
N GLN A 68 5.29 -4.86 1.43
CA GLN A 68 4.47 -6.03 1.82
C GLN A 68 3.48 -5.67 2.94
N PRO A 69 2.17 -5.97 2.80
CA PRO A 69 1.13 -5.72 3.81
C PRO A 69 1.55 -6.16 5.21
N GLU A 70 2.19 -7.32 5.31
CA GLU A 70 2.68 -7.94 6.54
C GLU A 70 3.65 -7.03 7.32
N THR A 71 4.44 -6.21 6.62
CA THR A 71 5.40 -5.28 7.25
C THR A 71 4.68 -4.14 7.95
N GLY A 72 3.62 -3.61 7.35
CA GLY A 72 2.79 -2.57 7.97
C GLY A 72 1.98 -3.12 9.14
N ALA A 73 1.43 -4.33 8.98
CA ALA A 73 0.73 -5.03 10.04
C ALA A 73 1.64 -5.25 11.26
N ALA A 74 2.91 -5.62 11.03
CA ALA A 74 3.91 -5.74 12.09
C ALA A 74 4.12 -4.43 12.85
N LEU A 75 4.27 -3.30 12.15
CA LEU A 75 4.42 -1.98 12.76
C LEU A 75 3.21 -1.58 13.60
N VAL A 76 1.99 -1.86 13.13
CA VAL A 76 0.77 -1.55 13.88
C VAL A 76 0.63 -2.41 15.13
N LYS A 77 0.89 -3.71 15.02
CA LYS A 77 0.90 -4.61 16.18
C LYS A 77 1.88 -4.13 17.25
N LEU A 78 3.06 -3.68 16.83
CA LEU A 78 4.03 -3.09 17.74
C LEU A 78 3.49 -1.82 18.43
N ARG A 79 2.91 -0.89 17.67
CA ARG A 79 2.31 0.34 18.21
C ARG A 79 1.16 0.07 19.18
N ARG A 80 0.44 -1.04 19.01
CA ARG A 80 -0.64 -1.50 19.89
C ARG A 80 -0.14 -2.25 21.14
N GLY A 81 1.17 -2.30 21.36
CA GLY A 81 1.75 -3.00 22.51
C GLY A 81 1.69 -4.52 22.39
N LYS A 82 1.62 -5.06 21.15
CA LYS A 82 1.61 -6.50 20.87
C LYS A 82 2.93 -6.95 20.21
N PRO A 83 4.06 -6.96 20.94
CA PRO A 83 5.38 -7.24 20.36
C PRO A 83 5.49 -8.66 19.76
N ALA A 84 4.95 -9.69 20.42
CA ALA A 84 4.96 -11.06 19.87
C ALA A 84 4.22 -11.15 18.53
N HIS A 85 3.07 -10.47 18.40
CA HIS A 85 2.35 -10.42 17.14
C HIS A 85 3.13 -9.65 16.07
N ALA A 86 3.82 -8.57 16.44
CA ALA A 86 4.68 -7.82 15.53
C ALA A 86 5.84 -8.68 15.02
N VAL A 87 6.46 -9.48 15.90
CA VAL A 87 7.51 -10.46 15.54
C VAL A 87 7.01 -11.43 14.48
N VAL A 88 5.87 -12.07 14.72
CA VAL A 88 5.28 -13.06 13.80
C VAL A 88 5.00 -12.43 12.45
N SER A 89 4.33 -11.26 12.40
CA SER A 89 4.06 -10.57 11.14
C SER A 89 5.32 -10.19 10.38
N ALA A 90 6.38 -9.74 11.08
CA ALA A 90 7.66 -9.46 10.45
C ALA A 90 8.32 -10.73 9.87
N LEU A 91 8.26 -11.86 10.57
CA LEU A 91 8.80 -13.13 10.09
C LEU A 91 8.02 -13.66 8.88
N LEU A 92 6.69 -13.60 8.93
CA LEU A 92 5.84 -13.95 7.79
C LEU A 92 6.15 -13.08 6.57
N ALA A 93 6.36 -11.77 6.74
CA ALA A 93 6.79 -10.88 5.66
C ALA A 93 8.11 -11.35 5.01
N LEU A 94 9.08 -11.78 5.81
CA LEU A 94 10.35 -12.34 5.30
C LEU A 94 10.10 -13.67 4.57
N HIS A 95 9.23 -14.53 5.08
CA HIS A 95 8.92 -15.79 4.39
C HIS A 95 8.24 -15.57 3.03
N VAL A 96 7.38 -14.54 2.88
CA VAL A 96 6.79 -14.18 1.57
C VAL A 96 7.89 -13.94 0.53
N LEU A 97 8.99 -13.32 0.97
CA LEU A 97 10.16 -12.97 0.17
C LEU A 97 11.07 -14.18 -0.13
N GLY A 98 10.79 -15.35 0.43
CA GLY A 98 11.52 -16.59 0.21
C GLY A 98 12.64 -16.85 1.22
N TYR A 99 12.70 -16.09 2.31
CA TYR A 99 13.65 -16.39 3.40
C TYR A 99 13.21 -17.66 4.13
N GLY A 100 14.07 -18.68 4.19
CA GLY A 100 13.81 -19.89 4.97
C GLY A 100 14.29 -19.74 6.41
N ALA A 101 13.50 -20.21 7.38
CA ALA A 101 13.89 -20.32 8.77
C ALA A 101 12.96 -21.29 9.53
N THR A 102 13.44 -21.79 10.67
CA THR A 102 12.60 -22.49 11.65
C THR A 102 12.56 -21.69 12.94
N TRP A 103 11.37 -21.44 13.47
CA TRP A 103 11.18 -20.72 14.72
C TRP A 103 9.92 -21.20 15.45
N ALA A 104 9.91 -21.00 16.76
CA ALA A 104 8.74 -21.27 17.58
C ALA A 104 8.54 -20.15 18.60
N LEU A 105 7.30 -19.76 18.86
CA LEU A 105 6.96 -18.73 19.85
C LEU A 105 5.54 -18.93 20.39
N THR A 106 5.29 -18.45 21.60
CA THR A 106 3.96 -18.47 22.22
C THR A 106 3.27 -17.13 22.04
N ILE A 107 1.99 -17.15 21.65
CA ILE A 107 1.11 -15.97 21.64
C ILE A 107 -0.04 -16.19 22.62
N ASP A 108 -0.05 -15.44 23.71
CA ASP A 108 -1.05 -15.58 24.78
C ASP A 108 -2.47 -15.15 24.35
N GLU A 109 -2.55 -14.13 23.49
CA GLU A 109 -3.81 -13.62 22.96
C GLU A 109 -4.00 -14.03 21.50
N PRO A 110 -5.15 -14.59 21.11
CA PRO A 110 -5.45 -14.82 19.71
C PRO A 110 -5.25 -13.56 18.88
N GLY A 111 -4.54 -13.72 17.77
CA GLY A 111 -4.21 -12.63 16.87
C GLY A 111 -4.34 -13.06 15.43
N ARG A 112 -4.73 -12.12 14.59
CA ARG A 112 -4.86 -12.36 13.16
C ARG A 112 -3.60 -12.00 12.39
N PHE A 113 -3.25 -12.83 11.42
CA PHE A 113 -2.05 -12.71 10.61
C PHE A 113 -2.38 -12.82 9.12
N SER A 114 -1.47 -12.33 8.29
CA SER A 114 -1.52 -12.51 6.84
C SER A 114 -0.22 -13.13 6.34
N PHE A 115 -0.32 -13.90 5.26
CA PHE A 115 0.82 -14.43 4.53
C PHE A 115 0.49 -14.48 3.04
N ASP A 116 1.14 -13.62 2.25
CA ASP A 116 0.89 -13.47 0.81
C ASP A 116 -0.61 -13.28 0.52
N GLY A 117 -1.28 -12.53 1.40
CA GLY A 117 -2.71 -12.25 1.31
C GLY A 117 -3.68 -13.32 1.77
N HIS A 118 -3.18 -14.47 2.24
CA HIS A 118 -4.00 -15.40 3.00
C HIS A 118 -4.10 -14.91 4.45
N PHE A 119 -5.28 -14.91 5.03
CA PHE A 119 -5.51 -14.48 6.42
C PHE A 119 -5.85 -15.67 7.32
N PHE A 120 -5.35 -15.66 8.55
CA PHE A 120 -5.58 -16.72 9.53
C PHE A 120 -5.33 -16.23 10.96
N ASP A 121 -5.94 -16.90 11.95
CA ASP A 121 -5.83 -16.57 13.37
C ASP A 121 -4.85 -17.52 14.06
N LEU A 122 -3.80 -17.00 14.72
CA LEU A 122 -2.86 -17.79 15.52
C LEU A 122 -3.03 -17.51 17.02
N ALA A 123 -2.89 -18.54 17.85
CA ALA A 123 -2.92 -18.45 19.31
C ALA A 123 -2.20 -19.63 19.96
N GLY A 124 -1.59 -19.44 21.14
CA GLY A 124 -0.87 -20.48 21.85
C GLY A 124 0.54 -20.69 21.30
N ASP A 125 1.05 -21.92 21.39
CA ASP A 125 2.40 -22.26 20.93
C ASP A 125 2.41 -22.45 19.41
N ILE A 126 3.24 -21.69 18.73
CA ILE A 126 3.34 -21.70 17.26
C ILE A 126 4.72 -22.21 16.90
N GLU A 127 4.78 -23.14 15.95
CA GLU A 127 6.01 -23.57 15.30
C GLU A 127 5.90 -23.31 13.80
N VAL A 128 6.91 -22.66 13.22
CA VAL A 128 6.98 -22.39 11.78
C VAL A 128 8.24 -22.96 11.20
N VAL A 129 8.08 -23.69 10.10
CA VAL A 129 9.16 -24.19 9.26
C VAL A 129 8.98 -23.63 7.86
N ALA A 130 9.87 -22.72 7.46
CA ALA A 130 9.85 -22.07 6.17
C ALA A 130 11.11 -22.39 5.37
N THR A 131 10.93 -22.62 4.08
CA THR A 131 11.97 -22.73 3.05
C THR A 131 11.65 -21.73 1.93
N PRO A 132 12.54 -21.53 0.94
CA PRO A 132 12.20 -20.70 -0.22
C PRO A 132 11.01 -21.20 -1.05
N ALA A 133 10.58 -22.47 -0.89
CA ALA A 133 9.55 -23.11 -1.69
C ALA A 133 8.30 -23.54 -0.88
N SER A 134 8.38 -23.58 0.44
CA SER A 134 7.31 -24.07 1.31
C SER A 134 7.30 -23.38 2.66
N LEU A 135 6.13 -23.27 3.29
CA LEU A 135 5.97 -22.76 4.64
C LEU A 135 4.93 -23.60 5.36
N ARG A 136 5.27 -24.10 6.54
CA ARG A 136 4.37 -24.82 7.43
C ARG A 136 4.25 -24.08 8.76
N ILE A 137 3.04 -23.85 9.22
CA ILE A 137 2.72 -23.27 10.53
C ILE A 137 1.95 -24.33 11.30
N GLU A 138 2.46 -24.76 12.43
CA GLU A 138 1.76 -25.61 13.39
C GLU A 138 1.37 -24.77 14.60
N CYS A 139 0.09 -24.84 14.98
CA CYS A 139 -0.42 -24.12 16.14
C CYS A 139 -0.90 -25.14 17.18
N GLN A 140 -0.34 -25.06 18.38
CA GLN A 140 -0.77 -25.80 19.56
C GLN A 140 -1.47 -24.82 20.51
N GLY A 141 -2.77 -24.60 20.25
CA GLY A 141 -3.65 -23.73 21.03
C GLY A 141 -4.92 -24.46 21.50
N MET A 142 -6.06 -23.77 21.52
CA MET A 142 -7.36 -24.37 21.87
C MET A 142 -7.77 -25.48 20.89
N ASP A 143 -7.42 -25.31 19.61
CA ASP A 143 -7.54 -26.34 18.57
C ASP A 143 -6.18 -26.51 17.88
N ARG A 144 -5.73 -27.76 17.73
CA ARG A 144 -4.50 -28.07 17.00
C ARG A 144 -4.78 -28.06 15.50
N TYR A 145 -4.10 -27.19 14.78
CA TYR A 145 -4.17 -27.19 13.32
C TYR A 145 -2.79 -26.88 12.72
N ALA A 146 -2.64 -27.24 11.44
CA ALA A 146 -1.45 -26.95 10.67
C ALA A 146 -1.84 -26.29 9.34
N LEU A 147 -1.19 -25.19 9.03
CA LEU A 147 -1.24 -24.53 7.73
C LEU A 147 -0.01 -24.94 6.93
N SER A 148 -0.20 -25.25 5.65
CA SER A 148 0.91 -25.51 4.73
C SER A 148 0.73 -24.67 3.49
N PHE A 149 1.80 -24.03 3.05
CA PHE A 149 1.85 -23.21 1.85
C PHE A 149 3.00 -23.71 0.97
N GLU A 150 2.78 -23.68 -0.34
CA GLU A 150 3.80 -23.96 -1.35
C GLU A 150 3.91 -22.79 -2.32
N ARG A 151 5.12 -22.50 -2.73
CA ARG A 151 5.41 -21.41 -3.66
C ARG A 151 5.29 -21.90 -5.10
N GLY A 152 4.27 -21.41 -5.80
CA GLY A 152 4.08 -21.60 -7.23
C GLY A 152 4.65 -20.46 -8.06
N ALA A 153 4.39 -20.51 -9.37
CA ALA A 153 4.75 -19.44 -10.30
C ALA A 153 4.03 -18.11 -9.98
N ASP A 154 2.84 -18.20 -9.38
CA ASP A 154 1.94 -17.07 -9.13
C ASP A 154 2.02 -16.53 -7.69
N GLY A 155 2.88 -17.08 -6.83
CA GLY A 155 2.96 -16.73 -5.42
C GLY A 155 2.80 -17.95 -4.51
N TRP A 156 2.40 -17.71 -3.27
CA TRP A 156 2.18 -18.73 -2.25
C TRP A 156 0.74 -19.26 -2.30
N CYS A 157 0.61 -20.57 -2.40
CA CYS A 157 -0.66 -21.28 -2.42
C CYS A 157 -0.80 -22.11 -1.15
N ILE A 158 -1.95 -22.00 -0.47
CA ILE A 158 -2.29 -22.86 0.66
C ILE A 158 -2.55 -24.30 0.17
N GLN A 159 -2.08 -25.29 0.92
CA GLN A 159 -2.24 -26.72 0.65
C GLN A 159 -3.22 -27.35 1.63
N GLY A 160 -4.15 -28.14 1.12
CA GLY A 160 -5.17 -28.87 1.89
C GLY A 160 -6.52 -28.16 2.01
N ALA A 161 -7.57 -28.93 2.31
CA ALA A 161 -8.85 -28.37 2.72
C ALA A 161 -8.71 -27.91 4.16
N VAL A 162 -8.83 -26.61 4.39
CA VAL A 162 -8.86 -26.08 5.74
C VAL A 162 -10.28 -25.61 5.98
N ASP A 163 -11.09 -26.50 6.56
CA ASP A 163 -12.53 -26.29 6.72
C ASP A 163 -12.85 -25.05 7.60
N ASP A 164 -11.91 -24.60 8.44
CA ASP A 164 -12.06 -23.46 9.37
C ASP A 164 -11.07 -22.31 9.17
N VAL A 165 -10.06 -22.46 8.30
CA VAL A 165 -9.25 -21.29 7.95
C VAL A 165 -10.00 -20.59 6.86
N PHE A 166 -10.53 -19.44 7.23
CA PHE A 166 -11.11 -18.50 6.32
C PHE A 166 -10.03 -17.98 5.35
N ALA A 167 -9.65 -18.82 4.39
CA ALA A 167 -8.91 -18.45 3.22
C ALA A 167 -9.88 -17.60 2.36
N TYR A 168 -10.11 -16.37 2.79
CA TYR A 168 -10.79 -15.34 2.00
C TYR A 168 -9.95 -15.14 0.75
N SER A 169 -10.31 -15.88 -0.30
CA SER A 169 -9.75 -15.84 -1.66
C SER A 169 -8.24 -15.68 -1.73
N ALA A 170 -7.53 -16.77 -2.04
CA ALA A 170 -6.15 -16.70 -2.50
C ALA A 170 -5.98 -15.51 -3.48
N PRO A 171 -4.89 -14.72 -3.38
CA PRO A 171 -4.62 -13.67 -4.35
C PRO A 171 -4.80 -14.25 -5.75
N ARG A 172 -5.85 -13.81 -6.45
CA ARG A 172 -5.94 -14.12 -7.87
C ARG A 172 -4.95 -13.18 -8.54
N ARG A 173 -3.93 -13.77 -9.14
CA ARG A 173 -3.12 -13.05 -10.13
C ARG A 173 -4.08 -12.58 -11.22
N LEU A 174 -4.10 -11.26 -11.43
CA LEU A 174 -4.90 -10.68 -12.50
C LEU A 174 -4.16 -10.89 -13.82
N GLY A 175 -4.51 -11.96 -14.53
CA GLY A 175 -3.94 -12.30 -15.83
C GLY A 175 -2.42 -12.44 -15.83
N ASP A 176 -1.81 -12.23 -17.00
CA ASP A 176 -0.36 -12.16 -17.19
C ASP A 176 0.26 -10.86 -16.62
N SER A 177 -0.51 -10.07 -15.86
CA SER A 177 -0.02 -8.79 -15.37
C SER A 177 1.18 -9.00 -14.43
N GLU A 178 2.14 -8.07 -14.51
CA GLU A 178 3.32 -8.04 -13.64
C GLU A 178 2.97 -7.68 -12.18
N PHE A 179 1.70 -7.38 -11.90
CA PHE A 179 1.21 -6.99 -10.59
C PHE A 179 0.70 -8.21 -9.84
N ARG A 180 1.23 -8.41 -8.63
CA ARG A 180 0.80 -9.50 -7.76
C ARG A 180 -0.48 -9.10 -7.04
N GLY A 181 -1.49 -9.96 -7.10
CA GLY A 181 -2.67 -9.99 -6.23
C GLY A 181 -3.71 -8.89 -6.47
N VAL A 182 -4.98 -9.28 -6.62
CA VAL A 182 -6.10 -8.45 -6.16
C VAL A 182 -6.81 -9.20 -5.04
N TYR A 183 -6.91 -8.53 -3.89
CA TYR A 183 -7.55 -9.05 -2.68
C TYR A 183 -9.01 -8.68 -2.68
N LEU A 184 -9.84 -9.54 -3.26
CA LEU A 184 -11.27 -9.28 -3.33
C LEU A 184 -11.94 -9.51 -1.98
N GLN A 185 -11.96 -8.48 -1.15
CA GLN A 185 -12.72 -8.47 0.09
C GLN A 185 -14.08 -7.79 -0.12
N PRO A 186 -15.21 -8.42 0.22
CA PRO A 186 -16.46 -7.70 0.44
C PRO A 186 -16.36 -6.75 1.65
N TRP A 187 -16.70 -5.48 1.45
CA TRP A 187 -16.79 -4.46 2.51
C TRP A 187 -18.08 -4.63 3.33
N LYS A 188 -17.98 -4.53 4.67
CA LYS A 188 -19.12 -4.43 5.57
C LYS A 188 -19.38 -2.95 5.92
N GLU A 189 -20.61 -2.48 5.82
CA GLU A 189 -21.00 -1.22 6.49
C GLU A 189 -20.80 -1.39 8.01
N PRO A 190 -19.96 -0.58 8.66
CA PRO A 190 -19.81 -0.70 10.10
C PRO A 190 -21.09 -0.26 10.80
N ASP A 191 -21.62 -1.13 11.67
CA ASP A 191 -22.78 -0.84 12.53
C ASP A 191 -22.51 0.29 13.54
N ASP A 192 -21.27 0.77 13.65
CA ASP A 192 -20.90 1.92 14.48
C ASP A 192 -19.82 2.76 13.78
N ALA A 193 -19.88 4.08 13.94
CA ALA A 193 -18.92 5.07 13.43
C ALA A 193 -17.53 5.01 14.11
N LEU A 194 -17.06 3.81 14.43
CA LEU A 194 -15.72 3.51 14.90
C LEU A 194 -14.76 3.46 13.71
N ASN A 195 -13.54 3.95 13.96
CA ASN A 195 -12.53 4.22 12.95
C ASN A 195 -12.38 3.06 11.97
N ILE A 196 -12.28 3.37 10.67
CA ILE A 196 -11.92 2.40 9.61
C ILE A 196 -10.65 1.59 9.97
N ILE A 197 -9.81 2.13 10.85
CA ILE A 197 -8.63 1.47 11.42
C ILE A 197 -8.98 0.22 12.25
N ASP A 198 -10.11 0.17 12.95
CA ASP A 198 -10.51 -1.00 13.74
C ASP A 198 -11.22 -2.06 12.90
N ILE A 199 -11.90 -1.67 11.80
CA ILE A 199 -12.49 -2.60 10.82
C ILE A 199 -11.40 -3.40 10.09
N VAL A 200 -10.25 -2.78 9.87
CA VAL A 200 -9.11 -3.43 9.24
C VAL A 200 -8.32 -4.29 10.25
N ILE A 201 -8.60 -4.19 11.55
CA ILE A 201 -7.89 -4.99 12.59
C ILE A 201 -8.78 -6.09 13.20
N ASP A 202 -10.10 -5.97 13.10
CA ASP A 202 -11.07 -7.08 13.15
C ASP A 202 -11.44 -7.62 11.75
N TRP A 203 -10.56 -7.36 10.79
CA TRP A 203 -10.54 -7.94 9.45
C TRP A 203 -10.21 -9.41 9.50
N PRO A 204 -10.95 -10.39 8.95
CA PRO A 204 -12.30 -10.33 8.40
C PRO A 204 -13.47 -10.56 9.41
N PRO A 205 -14.70 -10.18 9.00
CA PRO A 205 -15.96 -10.47 9.71
C PRO A 205 -16.43 -11.95 9.55
N LYS A 206 -17.61 -12.32 10.09
CA LYS A 206 -18.02 -13.72 10.40
C LYS A 206 -18.77 -14.42 9.24
N PRO A 207 -18.69 -15.77 9.10
CA PRO A 207 -19.09 -16.58 7.93
C PRO A 207 -20.52 -16.53 7.36
N ASP A 208 -21.49 -15.78 7.88
CA ASP A 208 -22.88 -15.78 7.34
C ASP A 208 -23.04 -14.83 6.12
N GLU A 209 -21.99 -14.73 5.32
CA GLU A 209 -21.63 -13.57 4.47
C GLU A 209 -21.81 -13.81 2.96
N ALA A 210 -22.78 -14.65 2.58
CA ALA A 210 -23.23 -14.78 1.19
C ALA A 210 -24.00 -13.54 0.67
N ALA A 211 -24.27 -12.55 1.52
CA ALA A 211 -25.02 -11.33 1.19
C ALA A 211 -24.15 -10.09 0.91
N LEU A 212 -22.82 -10.15 1.07
CA LEU A 212 -21.94 -8.97 0.99
C LEU A 212 -21.42 -8.64 -0.41
N PHE A 213 -21.50 -9.58 -1.36
CA PHE A 213 -21.66 -9.20 -2.75
C PHE A 213 -23.15 -9.08 -2.93
N ASP A 214 -23.67 -7.91 -3.27
CA ASP A 214 -25.05 -7.87 -3.79
C ASP A 214 -25.18 -8.56 -5.17
N GLY A 215 -24.13 -9.26 -5.60
CA GLY A 215 -24.00 -9.98 -6.85
C GLY A 215 -23.68 -9.08 -8.04
N ARG A 216 -23.55 -7.75 -7.89
CA ARG A 216 -23.43 -6.84 -9.04
C ARG A 216 -22.16 -7.01 -9.85
N VAL A 217 -21.02 -7.38 -9.25
CA VAL A 217 -19.76 -7.54 -9.97
C VAL A 217 -19.02 -8.80 -9.52
N SER A 218 -18.75 -9.71 -10.46
CA SER A 218 -17.97 -10.91 -10.17
C SER A 218 -16.49 -10.58 -9.94
N PRO A 219 -15.78 -11.41 -9.16
CA PRO A 219 -14.31 -11.38 -9.07
C PRO A 219 -13.58 -11.23 -10.40
N SER A 220 -14.04 -11.97 -11.43
CA SER A 220 -13.47 -11.91 -12.78
C SER A 220 -13.75 -10.59 -13.51
N ALA A 221 -14.86 -9.92 -13.23
CA ALA A 221 -15.16 -8.61 -13.81
C ALA A 221 -14.37 -7.49 -13.13
N ILE A 222 -14.08 -7.60 -11.84
CA ILE A 222 -13.19 -6.68 -11.12
C ILE A 222 -11.77 -6.82 -11.64
N ALA A 223 -11.29 -8.07 -11.76
CA ALA A 223 -10.03 -8.42 -12.40
C ALA A 223 -9.86 -7.75 -13.76
N ALA A 224 -10.85 -7.93 -14.65
CA ALA A 224 -10.81 -7.34 -15.99
C ALA A 224 -10.77 -5.81 -15.98
N GLN A 225 -11.52 -5.15 -15.09
CA GLN A 225 -11.48 -3.69 -14.94
C GLN A 225 -10.09 -3.18 -14.50
N VAL A 226 -9.45 -3.90 -13.57
CA VAL A 226 -8.09 -3.55 -13.11
C VAL A 226 -7.06 -3.74 -14.23
N ASP A 227 -7.14 -4.85 -14.97
CA ASP A 227 -6.25 -5.10 -16.12
C ASP A 227 -6.40 -4.01 -17.19
N GLU A 228 -7.64 -3.59 -17.48
CA GLU A 228 -7.93 -2.51 -18.42
C GLU A 228 -7.38 -1.16 -17.92
N ALA A 229 -7.57 -0.84 -16.64
CA ALA A 229 -7.02 0.38 -16.03
C ALA A 229 -5.48 0.40 -16.11
N LEU A 230 -4.81 -0.70 -15.79
CA LEU A 230 -3.35 -0.83 -15.88
C LEU A 230 -2.85 -0.71 -17.32
N ALA A 231 -3.60 -1.24 -18.29
CA ALA A 231 -3.29 -1.10 -19.71
C ALA A 231 -3.43 0.37 -20.18
N ILE A 232 -4.46 1.08 -19.72
CA ILE A 232 -4.64 2.52 -19.98
C ILE A 232 -3.49 3.32 -19.38
N MET A 233 -3.16 3.09 -18.11
CA MET A 233 -2.05 3.77 -17.44
C MET A 233 -0.72 3.58 -18.18
N ARG A 234 -0.43 2.34 -18.60
CA ARG A 234 0.77 2.01 -19.39
C ARG A 234 0.77 2.71 -20.75
N SER A 235 -0.40 2.84 -21.37
CA SER A 235 -0.55 3.50 -22.67
C SER A 235 -0.34 5.01 -22.55
N ALA A 236 -0.83 5.61 -21.47
CA ALA A 236 -0.64 7.03 -21.13
C ALA A 236 0.85 7.34 -20.92
N ASP A 237 1.51 6.68 -19.95
CA ASP A 237 2.98 6.69 -19.81
C ASP A 237 3.46 5.41 -19.07
N PRO A 238 4.42 4.64 -19.63
CA PRO A 238 5.04 3.52 -18.94
C PRO A 238 5.72 3.85 -17.59
N CYS A 239 5.95 5.14 -17.25
CA CYS A 239 6.41 5.57 -15.93
C CYS A 239 5.47 5.11 -14.83
N TYR A 240 4.15 5.14 -15.06
CA TYR A 240 3.16 4.84 -14.03
C TYR A 240 3.29 3.40 -13.55
N THR A 241 3.36 2.45 -14.48
CA THR A 241 3.49 1.04 -14.11
C THR A 241 4.85 0.76 -13.46
N ARG A 242 5.94 1.38 -13.92
CA ARG A 242 7.25 1.26 -13.26
C ARG A 242 7.26 1.80 -11.83
N TRP A 243 6.61 2.93 -11.60
CA TRP A 243 6.50 3.57 -10.29
C TRP A 243 5.61 2.77 -9.33
N ILE A 244 4.47 2.26 -9.82
CA ILE A 244 3.45 1.62 -8.99
C ILE A 244 3.74 0.15 -8.72
N ARG A 245 4.34 -0.58 -9.66
CA ARG A 245 4.67 -2.02 -9.51
C ARG A 245 5.33 -2.39 -8.17
N PRO A 246 6.36 -1.67 -7.69
CA PRO A 246 6.97 -1.99 -6.40
C PRO A 246 6.12 -1.64 -5.18
N LEU A 247 5.06 -0.85 -5.33
CA LEU A 247 4.17 -0.42 -4.26
C LEU A 247 2.86 -1.23 -4.23
N PHE A 248 2.30 -1.57 -5.38
CA PHE A 248 0.97 -2.14 -5.49
C PHE A 248 0.94 -3.65 -5.26
N ARG A 249 0.10 -4.09 -4.31
CA ARG A 249 -0.10 -5.49 -3.89
C ARG A 249 -1.54 -5.96 -3.99
N GLY A 250 -2.49 -5.03 -4.03
CA GLY A 250 -3.87 -5.40 -4.30
C GLY A 250 -4.86 -4.30 -3.98
N ILE A 251 -6.12 -4.59 -4.31
CA ILE A 251 -7.25 -3.71 -4.07
C ILE A 251 -8.27 -4.49 -3.26
N ALA A 252 -8.61 -3.98 -2.09
CA ALA A 252 -9.76 -4.42 -1.33
C ALA A 252 -11.01 -3.70 -1.85
N THR A 253 -12.06 -4.46 -2.15
CA THR A 253 -13.21 -3.92 -2.88
C THR A 253 -14.23 -3.32 -1.93
N THR A 254 -14.81 -2.19 -2.28
CA THR A 254 -15.91 -1.58 -1.53
C THR A 254 -17.11 -1.37 -2.45
N PRO A 255 -18.34 -1.35 -1.92
CA PRO A 255 -19.47 -0.88 -2.71
C PRO A 255 -19.30 0.60 -3.04
N LEU A 256 -20.01 1.05 -4.05
CA LEU A 256 -20.26 2.47 -4.25
C LEU A 256 -21.14 3.00 -3.11
N LEU A 257 -20.97 4.28 -2.79
CA LEU A 257 -21.89 4.99 -1.90
C LEU A 257 -23.31 5.05 -2.50
N ALA A 258 -24.30 5.34 -1.67
CA ALA A 258 -25.70 5.44 -2.09
C ALA A 258 -25.94 6.47 -3.21
N ASP A 259 -25.09 7.50 -3.30
CA ASP A 259 -25.09 8.52 -4.36
C ASP A 259 -24.23 8.14 -5.58
N GLY A 260 -23.71 6.93 -5.62
CA GLY A 260 -22.83 6.42 -6.68
C GLY A 260 -21.38 6.88 -6.55
N MET A 261 -21.01 7.64 -5.50
CA MET A 261 -19.62 8.05 -5.32
C MET A 261 -18.72 6.85 -4.99
N ARG A 262 -17.53 6.86 -5.59
CA ARG A 262 -16.49 5.88 -5.30
C ARG A 262 -15.91 6.16 -3.92
N GLN A 263 -15.79 5.11 -3.11
CA GLN A 263 -14.93 5.16 -1.93
C GLN A 263 -13.54 4.70 -2.32
N SER A 264 -12.52 5.41 -1.85
CA SER A 264 -11.15 4.93 -1.91
C SER A 264 -10.42 5.28 -0.62
N GLY A 265 -9.42 4.46 -0.27
CA GLY A 265 -8.58 4.75 0.87
C GLY A 265 -7.39 3.82 1.00
N SER A 266 -6.26 4.40 1.37
CA SER A 266 -5.01 3.71 1.66
C SER A 266 -4.59 3.96 3.11
N TYR A 267 -3.88 2.99 3.66
CA TYR A 267 -3.47 3.01 5.06
C TYR A 267 -2.02 2.55 5.20
N ILE A 268 -1.32 3.16 6.16
CA ILE A 268 0.09 2.83 6.46
C ILE A 268 0.26 1.41 7.02
N ASP A 269 -0.82 0.83 7.54
CA ASP A 269 -0.83 -0.48 8.18
C ASP A 269 -1.07 -1.62 7.19
N HIS A 270 -1.60 -1.32 6.00
CA HIS A 270 -1.78 -2.25 4.89
C HIS A 270 -1.02 -1.75 3.67
N PRO A 271 0.31 -1.70 3.78
CA PRO A 271 1.16 -1.22 2.72
C PRO A 271 0.91 -1.98 1.42
N GLY A 272 0.51 -1.25 0.38
CA GLY A 272 0.38 -1.75 -0.99
C GLY A 272 -1.00 -2.27 -1.30
N VAL A 273 -1.87 -2.31 -0.30
CA VAL A 273 -3.29 -2.54 -0.45
C VAL A 273 -4.02 -1.21 -0.24
N PHE A 274 -5.05 -1.01 -1.04
CA PHE A 274 -5.99 0.10 -0.85
C PHE A 274 -7.40 -0.37 -1.11
N ASN A 275 -8.36 0.34 -0.53
CA ASN A 275 -9.77 0.10 -0.73
C ASN A 275 -10.26 0.87 -1.96
N PHE A 276 -11.12 0.28 -2.79
CA PHE A 276 -11.70 0.96 -3.94
C PHE A 276 -13.11 0.49 -4.28
N GLY A 277 -13.96 1.45 -4.65
CA GLY A 277 -15.35 1.25 -5.04
C GLY A 277 -15.52 0.63 -6.43
N PHE A 278 -16.32 -0.44 -6.54
CA PHE A 278 -16.67 -1.09 -7.82
C PHE A 278 -18.18 -1.11 -8.11
N PRO A 279 -18.61 -1.09 -9.38
CA PRO A 279 -17.80 -1.00 -10.61
C PRO A 279 -17.22 0.41 -10.83
N SER A 280 -16.14 0.50 -11.61
CA SER A 280 -15.52 1.79 -11.97
C SER A 280 -15.14 1.82 -13.45
N ALA A 281 -15.25 3.00 -14.06
CA ALA A 281 -14.66 3.22 -15.39
C ALA A 281 -13.13 3.00 -15.30
N PRO A 282 -12.50 2.32 -16.29
CA PRO A 282 -11.07 2.03 -16.30
C PRO A 282 -10.17 3.26 -16.13
N GLU A 283 -10.50 4.39 -16.76
CA GLU A 283 -9.75 5.64 -16.64
C GLU A 283 -9.78 6.19 -15.19
N GLY A 284 -10.97 6.14 -14.55
CA GLY A 284 -11.16 6.56 -13.16
C GLY A 284 -10.56 5.57 -12.15
N LEU A 285 -10.48 4.29 -12.48
CA LEU A 285 -9.73 3.32 -11.68
C LEU A 285 -8.22 3.56 -11.80
N GLY A 286 -7.72 3.92 -12.98
CA GLY A 286 -6.33 4.35 -13.18
C GLY A 286 -5.97 5.58 -12.34
N GLU A 287 -6.84 6.59 -12.33
CA GLU A 287 -6.72 7.75 -11.43
C GLU A 287 -6.70 7.30 -9.96
N GLY A 288 -7.62 6.43 -9.57
CA GLY A 288 -7.71 5.87 -8.21
C GLY A 288 -6.45 5.15 -7.77
N ILE A 289 -5.84 4.34 -8.65
CA ILE A 289 -4.56 3.68 -8.38
C ILE A 289 -3.48 4.75 -8.17
N VAL A 290 -3.37 5.77 -9.04
CA VAL A 290 -2.40 6.85 -8.90
C VAL A 290 -2.60 7.63 -7.60
N HIS A 291 -3.85 7.91 -7.22
CA HIS A 291 -4.22 8.56 -5.97
C HIS A 291 -3.70 7.78 -4.76
N GLU A 292 -4.09 6.52 -4.64
CA GLU A 292 -3.79 5.72 -3.45
C GLU A 292 -2.31 5.34 -3.38
N MET A 293 -1.66 5.13 -4.52
CA MET A 293 -0.20 4.90 -4.56
C MET A 293 0.58 6.16 -4.22
N SER A 294 0.08 7.36 -4.54
CA SER A 294 0.67 8.62 -4.06
C SER A 294 0.64 8.70 -2.53
N HIS A 295 -0.49 8.35 -1.91
CA HIS A 295 -0.60 8.31 -0.46
C HIS A 295 0.37 7.29 0.16
N GLN A 296 0.39 6.05 -0.34
CA GLN A 296 1.31 5.01 0.11
C GLN A 296 2.77 5.44 -0.01
N TYR A 297 3.14 6.01 -1.16
CA TYR A 297 4.46 6.53 -1.43
C TYR A 297 4.87 7.64 -0.45
N LEU A 298 3.99 8.60 -0.18
CA LEU A 298 4.29 9.69 0.76
C LEU A 298 4.42 9.19 2.20
N MET A 299 3.58 8.24 2.60
CA MET A 299 3.66 7.60 3.92
C MET A 299 5.01 6.90 4.09
N LEU A 300 5.45 6.17 3.06
CA LEU A 300 6.76 5.55 2.97
C LEU A 300 7.90 6.56 3.17
N LEU A 301 7.88 7.62 2.36
CA LEU A 301 8.91 8.64 2.41
C LEU A 301 8.95 9.32 3.78
N SER A 302 7.79 9.62 4.36
CA SER A 302 7.68 10.26 5.69
C SER A 302 8.24 9.41 6.84
N ALA A 303 8.25 8.08 6.67
CA ALA A 303 8.80 7.16 7.65
C ALA A 303 10.34 7.08 7.60
N VAL A 304 10.95 7.48 6.47
CA VAL A 304 12.40 7.50 6.26
C VAL A 304 12.98 8.90 6.51
N SER A 305 12.26 9.94 6.10
CA SER A 305 12.66 11.34 6.27
C SER A 305 11.44 12.19 6.66
N PRO A 306 11.52 13.01 7.71
CA PRO A 306 10.48 13.99 8.01
C PRO A 306 10.25 14.92 6.81
N LEU A 307 8.99 15.16 6.47
CA LEU A 307 8.57 16.04 5.36
C LEU A 307 8.07 17.40 5.84
N VAL A 308 7.68 17.46 7.11
CA VAL A 308 7.19 18.65 7.81
C VAL A 308 7.95 18.73 9.13
N ASN A 309 8.29 19.94 9.56
CA ASN A 309 8.92 20.17 10.85
C ASN A 309 8.00 19.73 11.99
N ASP A 310 8.48 18.89 12.91
CA ASP A 310 7.67 18.32 14.01
C ASP A 310 6.99 19.38 14.90
N ASN A 311 7.58 20.57 14.98
CA ASN A 311 7.05 21.71 15.76
C ASN A 311 6.08 22.61 14.97
N HIS A 312 5.71 22.24 13.73
CA HIS A 312 4.80 23.02 12.89
C HIS A 312 3.34 22.81 13.30
N GLY A 313 2.88 23.62 14.25
CA GLY A 313 1.52 23.53 14.81
C GLY A 313 0.42 24.24 14.02
N GLU A 314 0.75 24.97 12.94
CA GLU A 314 -0.25 25.70 12.16
C GLU A 314 -1.17 24.74 11.39
N VAL A 315 -2.43 25.15 11.25
CA VAL A 315 -3.46 24.42 10.49
C VAL A 315 -4.03 25.30 9.40
N TYR A 316 -4.31 24.69 8.26
CA TYR A 316 -4.78 25.36 7.04
C TYR A 316 -6.16 24.83 6.67
N TYR A 317 -7.02 25.69 6.14
CA TYR A 317 -8.32 25.26 5.65
C TYR A 317 -8.15 24.47 4.36
N SER A 318 -8.77 23.29 4.28
CA SER A 318 -8.87 22.49 3.05
C SER A 318 -10.29 22.63 2.51
N SER A 319 -10.46 23.21 1.32
CA SER A 319 -11.76 23.26 0.64
C SER A 319 -12.32 21.86 0.37
N LEU A 320 -11.45 20.93 -0.03
CA LEU A 320 -11.78 19.54 -0.37
C LEU A 320 -12.42 18.79 0.80
N LYS A 321 -11.89 18.96 2.02
CA LYS A 321 -12.42 18.32 3.23
C LYS A 321 -13.27 19.24 4.11
N ARG A 322 -13.43 20.51 3.69
CA ARG A 322 -14.16 21.58 4.38
C ARG A 322 -13.80 21.72 5.87
N ARG A 323 -12.54 21.52 6.22
CA ARG A 323 -12.04 21.56 7.60
C ARG A 323 -10.59 22.00 7.69
N LYS A 324 -10.15 22.42 8.87
CA LYS A 324 -8.74 22.71 9.17
C LYS A 324 -7.91 21.41 9.16
N ARG A 325 -6.72 21.47 8.57
CA ARG A 325 -5.79 20.35 8.38
C ARG A 325 -4.38 20.81 8.71
N SER A 326 -3.61 19.95 9.36
CA SER A 326 -2.17 20.17 9.58
C SER A 326 -1.39 20.15 8.26
N LEU A 327 -0.18 20.70 8.24
CA LEU A 327 0.63 20.83 7.02
C LEU A 327 0.95 19.48 6.36
N ASP A 328 1.19 18.42 7.15
CA ASP A 328 1.41 17.07 6.64
C ASP A 328 0.19 16.56 5.84
N ARG A 329 -1.02 16.90 6.29
CA ARG A 329 -2.27 16.54 5.59
C ARG A 329 -2.51 17.38 4.35
N VAL A 330 -2.02 18.63 4.31
CA VAL A 330 -2.01 19.46 3.10
C VAL A 330 -1.03 18.91 2.08
N LEU A 331 0.19 18.55 2.50
CA LEU A 331 1.21 17.95 1.64
C LEU A 331 0.73 16.59 1.07
N LEU A 332 0.11 15.76 1.90
CA LEU A 332 -0.49 14.49 1.49
C LEU A 332 -1.56 14.66 0.40
N ALA A 333 -2.44 15.65 0.55
CA ALA A 333 -3.46 15.95 -0.45
C ALA A 333 -2.83 16.51 -1.74
N PHE A 334 -1.87 17.44 -1.62
CA PHE A 334 -1.17 18.01 -2.78
C PHE A 334 -0.48 16.93 -3.59
N HIS A 335 0.25 16.03 -2.93
CA HIS A 335 1.01 14.98 -3.58
C HIS A 335 0.12 14.07 -4.43
N ALA A 336 -1.05 13.68 -3.90
CA ALA A 336 -2.04 12.90 -4.65
C ALA A 336 -2.66 13.71 -5.81
N CYS A 337 -3.12 14.94 -5.57
CA CYS A 337 -3.72 15.78 -6.60
C CYS A 337 -2.75 16.08 -7.75
N ALA A 338 -1.49 16.39 -7.44
CA ALA A 338 -0.46 16.65 -8.45
C ALA A 338 -0.21 15.44 -9.35
N ASN A 339 -0.09 14.24 -8.78
CA ASN A 339 0.11 13.02 -9.58
C ASN A 339 -1.14 12.65 -10.41
N MET A 340 -2.36 12.86 -9.88
CA MET A 340 -3.59 12.69 -10.66
C MET A 340 -3.68 13.70 -11.81
N SER A 341 -3.30 14.96 -11.60
CA SER A 341 -3.24 15.96 -12.67
C SER A 341 -2.25 15.56 -13.76
N LEU A 342 -1.06 15.05 -13.40
CA LEU A 342 -0.10 14.53 -14.38
C LEU A 342 -0.69 13.36 -15.18
N TYR A 343 -1.40 12.44 -14.50
CA TYR A 343 -2.05 11.30 -15.15
C TYR A 343 -3.08 11.72 -16.17
N TRP A 344 -3.96 12.67 -15.83
CA TRP A 344 -4.93 13.19 -16.81
C TRP A 344 -4.27 13.94 -17.95
N LEU A 345 -3.19 14.69 -17.71
CA LEU A 345 -2.41 15.33 -18.77
C LEU A 345 -1.81 14.29 -19.73
N ASP A 346 -1.22 13.19 -19.22
CA ASP A 346 -0.72 12.08 -20.03
C ASP A 346 -1.84 11.39 -20.83
N LEU A 347 -2.99 11.20 -20.18
CA LEU A 347 -4.13 10.55 -20.81
C LEU A 347 -4.72 11.40 -21.94
N ILE A 348 -4.84 12.71 -21.76
CA ILE A 348 -5.33 13.64 -22.78
C ILE A 348 -4.32 13.74 -23.94
N ASP A 349 -3.03 13.87 -23.66
CA ASP A 349 -1.98 13.87 -24.69
C ASP A 349 -2.03 12.59 -25.54
N LYS A 350 -2.19 11.44 -24.89
CA LYS A 350 -2.16 10.15 -25.57
C LYS A 350 -3.46 9.76 -26.27
N MET A 351 -4.59 10.02 -25.64
CA MET A 351 -5.91 9.52 -26.04
C MET A 351 -6.85 10.62 -26.53
N GLY A 352 -6.39 11.86 -26.59
CA GLY A 352 -7.13 13.03 -27.04
C GLY A 352 -8.09 13.60 -25.98
N HIS A 353 -8.55 14.81 -26.27
CA HIS A 353 -9.56 15.50 -25.47
C HIS A 353 -10.90 14.77 -25.48
N ARG A 354 -11.55 14.77 -24.33
CA ARG A 354 -12.98 14.50 -24.17
C ARG A 354 -13.47 15.37 -23.02
N LYS A 355 -14.72 15.84 -23.13
CA LYS A 355 -15.32 16.73 -22.13
C LYS A 355 -15.17 16.21 -20.69
N ASP A 356 -15.41 14.93 -20.47
CA ASP A 356 -15.29 14.31 -19.14
C ASP A 356 -13.84 14.31 -18.61
N ARG A 357 -12.85 14.02 -19.46
CA ARG A 357 -11.42 14.10 -19.09
C ARG A 357 -10.98 15.53 -18.80
N ASP A 358 -11.43 16.47 -19.63
CA ASP A 358 -11.11 17.89 -19.48
C ASP A 358 -11.72 18.45 -18.18
N ASP A 359 -12.96 18.07 -17.87
CA ASP A 359 -13.66 18.44 -16.64
C ASP A 359 -12.95 17.86 -15.39
N GLU A 360 -12.50 16.58 -15.42
CA GLU A 360 -11.71 15.96 -14.34
C GLU A 360 -10.33 16.62 -14.16
N LEU A 361 -9.61 16.88 -15.26
CA LEU A 361 -8.32 17.58 -15.21
C LEU A 361 -8.47 18.97 -14.61
N ALA A 362 -9.48 19.74 -15.04
CA ALA A 362 -9.73 21.09 -14.53
C ALA A 362 -10.02 21.08 -13.02
N SER A 363 -10.83 20.13 -12.56
CA SER A 363 -11.10 19.90 -11.13
C SER A 363 -9.82 19.61 -10.35
N MET A 364 -8.98 18.68 -10.84
CA MET A 364 -7.73 18.31 -10.17
C MET A 364 -6.70 19.44 -10.16
N LEU A 365 -6.57 20.21 -11.24
CA LEU A 365 -5.69 21.38 -11.31
C LEU A 365 -6.12 22.47 -10.33
N ALA A 366 -7.43 22.70 -10.18
CA ALA A 366 -7.95 23.68 -9.22
C ALA A 366 -7.56 23.31 -7.78
N HIS A 367 -7.77 22.04 -7.39
CA HIS A 367 -7.35 21.53 -6.07
C HIS A 367 -5.82 21.59 -5.88
N THR A 368 -5.06 21.19 -6.90
CA THR A 368 -3.60 21.23 -6.86
C THR A 368 -3.09 22.66 -6.67
N HIS A 369 -3.66 23.63 -7.37
CA HIS A 369 -3.28 25.04 -7.25
C HIS A 369 -3.56 25.61 -5.86
N GLU A 370 -4.75 25.33 -5.30
CA GLU A 370 -5.11 25.75 -3.94
C GLU A 370 -4.09 25.21 -2.92
N LEU A 371 -3.84 23.90 -2.93
CA LEU A 371 -2.93 23.25 -1.99
C LEU A 371 -1.49 23.73 -2.17
N ALA A 372 -1.04 23.93 -3.42
CA ALA A 372 0.29 24.46 -3.71
C ALA A 372 0.49 25.88 -3.16
N SER A 373 -0.55 26.72 -3.16
CA SER A 373 -0.45 28.08 -2.61
C SER A 373 -0.13 28.06 -1.11
N VAL A 374 -0.75 27.14 -0.36
CA VAL A 374 -0.48 26.93 1.07
C VAL A 374 0.95 26.44 1.30
N LEU A 375 1.38 25.43 0.54
CA LEU A 375 2.72 24.83 0.67
C LEU A 375 3.85 25.79 0.29
N ARG A 376 3.64 26.69 -0.68
CA ARG A 376 4.60 27.76 -1.03
C ARG A 376 4.75 28.77 0.08
N ALA A 377 3.64 29.18 0.70
CA ALA A 377 3.65 30.18 1.76
C ALA A 377 4.18 29.63 3.10
N SER A 378 4.10 28.32 3.31
CA SER A 378 4.51 27.71 4.58
C SER A 378 6.03 27.56 4.67
N ALA A 379 6.60 27.96 5.81
CA ALA A 379 7.96 27.65 6.22
C ALA A 379 8.07 26.29 6.95
N GLY A 380 6.97 25.55 7.07
CA GLY A 380 6.89 24.31 7.85
C GLY A 380 7.41 23.06 7.14
N LEU A 381 7.70 23.12 5.83
CA LEU A 381 8.30 22.00 5.12
C LEU A 381 9.78 21.84 5.50
N THR A 382 10.23 20.60 5.66
CA THR A 382 11.66 20.28 5.73
C THR A 382 12.31 20.41 4.35
N ASP A 383 13.64 20.31 4.26
CA ASP A 383 14.34 20.27 2.96
C ASP A 383 13.81 19.16 2.06
N THR A 384 13.61 17.95 2.60
CA THR A 384 13.03 16.82 1.86
C THR A 384 11.61 17.10 1.40
N GLY A 385 10.77 17.67 2.29
CA GLY A 385 9.39 18.04 1.95
C GLY A 385 9.31 19.13 0.89
N ARG A 386 10.19 20.14 0.96
CA ARG A 386 10.30 21.21 -0.03
C ARG A 386 10.74 20.67 -1.37
N LEU A 387 11.77 19.83 -1.41
CA LEU A 387 12.28 19.24 -2.64
C LEU A 387 11.20 18.38 -3.34
N LEU A 388 10.44 17.58 -2.57
CA LEU A 388 9.30 16.81 -3.09
C LEU A 388 8.27 17.72 -3.74
N PHE A 389 7.85 18.75 -3.00
CA PHE A 389 6.88 19.73 -3.45
C PHE A 389 7.32 20.45 -4.74
N ASP A 390 8.53 21.01 -4.75
CA ASP A 390 9.05 21.80 -5.86
C ASP A 390 9.21 20.95 -7.13
N THR A 391 9.61 19.69 -7.00
CA THR A 391 9.73 18.77 -8.14
C THR A 391 8.38 18.48 -8.80
N GLN A 392 7.32 18.26 -8.01
CA GLN A 392 5.98 18.05 -8.56
C GLN A 392 5.43 19.32 -9.20
N VAL A 393 5.70 20.49 -8.63
CA VAL A 393 5.33 21.79 -9.23
C VAL A 393 6.03 21.96 -10.58
N GLN A 394 7.33 21.65 -10.66
CA GLN A 394 8.09 21.74 -11.90
C GLN A 394 7.53 20.81 -12.98
N ALA A 395 7.25 19.54 -12.62
CA ALA A 395 6.66 18.57 -13.53
C ALA A 395 5.31 19.03 -14.11
N LEU A 396 4.44 19.58 -13.26
CA LEU A 396 3.15 20.12 -13.70
C LEU A 396 3.29 21.31 -14.65
N ARG A 397 4.31 22.16 -14.46
CA ARG A 397 4.57 23.29 -15.36
C ARG A 397 5.04 22.81 -16.73
N GLU A 398 6.05 21.96 -16.76
CA GLU A 398 6.61 21.42 -18.01
C GLU A 398 5.54 20.71 -18.84
N LYS A 399 4.66 19.97 -18.17
CA LYS A 399 3.63 19.18 -18.83
C LYS A 399 2.38 19.99 -19.17
N GLY A 400 1.96 20.89 -18.29
CA GLY A 400 0.83 21.77 -18.50
C GLY A 400 1.05 22.75 -19.65
N GLU A 401 2.25 23.32 -19.77
CA GLU A 401 2.60 24.21 -20.90
C GLU A 401 2.59 23.46 -22.24
N ALA A 402 3.05 22.21 -22.27
CA ALA A 402 3.04 21.38 -23.47
C ALA A 402 1.61 21.05 -23.97
N VAL A 403 0.71 20.69 -23.05
CA VAL A 403 -0.68 20.30 -23.40
C VAL A 403 -1.55 21.51 -23.74
N ILE A 404 -1.30 22.68 -23.15
CA ILE A 404 -2.02 23.92 -23.50
C ILE A 404 -1.54 24.48 -24.86
N ALA A 405 -0.31 24.18 -25.28
CA ALA A 405 0.27 24.67 -26.52
C ALA A 405 0.04 23.78 -27.75
N ALA A 406 -0.26 22.49 -27.55
CA ALA A 406 -0.59 21.52 -28.60
C ALA A 406 -2.08 21.54 -28.94
#